data_AF-A0A523ZPK6-F1
#
_entry.id   AF-A0A523ZPK6-F1
#
_cell.length_a   1.000
_cell.length_b   1.000
_cell.length_c   1.000
_cell.angle_alpha   90.00
_cell.angle_beta   90.00
_cell.angle_gamma   90.00
#
_symmetry.space_group_name_H-M   'P 1'
#
loop_
_entity.id
_entity.type
_entity.pdbx_description
1 polymer ?
#
loop_
_entity_poly.entity_id
_entity_poly.type
_entity_poly.pdbx_seq_one_letter_code
_entity_poly.pdbx_strand_id
1 'polypeptide(L)'
;MVVTAKTSKAKRNRLIVFDVEGVLLPKRRFLLFDAAKKLGFWGFLKILVIGFLYETGLLSLESALRRIFAVYRGFLMDDFFRLFKEVPLMPGAKRVFKMLGKTGYKTALISSGLPTLLVEDLATRLNADYAFGLELRTVNGRLTGEIKGDVLKPNGKACVLEKILDKEGLSSQDCVVVADDRNNLPMFPLSAVRIGYNPDFVLTVKSDYVVRDDLSGVIPIISEKASQVSRPSFSRNEVIREAIHVSGFLVPFVCIYLLGTHLVSFLIFLATLVFAASELLRLNGISFPIFSTITWTAARKSEFYEFATAPILFAMGIAVSLTFFSEPVNYASVAILTLGDSFASIFGKKFGRTLFPFNKGQHVEGTVFGFLFAFIGALFFVSPVKAFIGAATGMLVGCLPLPVDDNLTIPIAAGLVLTMIP
;
A
#
# COMPACT_ATOMS: atom_id res chain seq x y z
N MET A 1 44.00 23.24 17.76
CA MET A 1 43.36 24.06 16.71
C MET A 1 42.41 23.14 15.93
N VAL A 2 41.21 22.90 16.47
CA VAL A 2 40.19 22.06 15.82
C VAL A 2 39.31 23.01 15.03
N VAL A 3 39.47 23.00 13.70
CA VAL A 3 38.67 23.81 12.79
C VAL A 3 37.27 23.23 12.78
N THR A 4 36.38 23.77 13.62
CA THR A 4 34.94 23.60 13.48
C THR A 4 34.49 24.30 12.22
N ALA A 5 34.32 23.55 11.14
CA ALA A 5 33.65 24.04 9.95
C ALA A 5 32.18 24.31 10.29
N LYS A 6 31.88 25.57 10.64
CA LYS A 6 30.53 26.13 10.53
C LYS A 6 30.12 26.06 9.06
N THR A 7 29.47 24.97 8.65
CA THR A 7 28.80 24.92 7.35
C THR A 7 27.62 25.88 7.39
N SER A 8 27.77 27.00 6.68
CA SER A 8 26.71 27.97 6.42
C SER A 8 25.46 27.25 5.90
N LYS A 9 24.30 27.55 6.48
CA LYS A 9 22.97 27.17 5.98
C LYS A 9 22.68 27.89 4.65
N ALA A 10 23.36 27.50 3.58
CA ALA A 10 22.93 27.86 2.23
C ALA A 10 21.61 27.11 1.97
N LYS A 11 20.60 27.81 1.44
CA LYS A 11 19.39 27.17 0.88
C LYS A 11 19.86 26.10 -0.11
N ARG A 12 19.82 24.83 0.28
CA ARG A 12 20.10 23.73 -0.66
C ARG A 12 18.92 23.67 -1.63
N ASN A 13 19.16 24.03 -2.90
CA ASN A 13 18.25 23.69 -3.98
C ASN A 13 18.14 22.17 -3.99
N ARG A 14 16.96 21.64 -3.66
CA ARG A 14 16.70 20.20 -3.67
C ARG A 14 15.60 19.91 -4.66
N LEU A 15 15.72 18.75 -5.31
CA LEU A 15 14.70 18.16 -6.14
C LEU A 15 13.98 17.09 -5.34
N ILE A 16 12.65 17.14 -5.34
CA ILE A 16 11.81 16.10 -4.73
C ILE A 16 10.95 15.49 -5.83
N VAL A 17 11.19 14.21 -6.07
CA VAL A 17 10.54 13.43 -7.11
C VAL A 17 9.47 12.57 -6.46
N PHE A 18 8.27 12.64 -7.02
CA PHE A 18 7.14 11.83 -6.62
C PHE A 18 6.76 10.91 -7.78
N ASP A 19 6.61 9.62 -7.49
CA ASP A 19 5.72 8.80 -8.30
C ASP A 19 4.30 9.38 -8.25
N VAL A 20 3.50 9.11 -9.27
CA VAL A 20 2.13 9.60 -9.36
C VAL A 20 1.16 8.53 -8.86
N GLU A 21 1.13 7.36 -9.51
CA GLU A 21 0.29 6.25 -9.10
C GLU A 21 0.80 5.64 -7.77
N GLY A 22 -0.11 5.36 -6.83
CA GLY A 22 0.22 4.83 -5.50
C GLY A 22 0.77 5.86 -4.51
N VAL A 23 1.32 6.99 -4.97
CA VAL A 23 1.86 8.06 -4.11
C VAL A 23 0.95 9.29 -4.07
N LEU A 24 0.62 9.87 -5.23
CA LEU A 24 -0.23 11.06 -5.33
C LEU A 24 -1.68 10.72 -5.69
N LEU A 25 -1.86 9.64 -6.44
CA LEU A 25 -3.16 9.09 -6.82
C LEU A 25 -3.31 7.66 -6.28
N PRO A 26 -4.54 7.21 -6.01
CA PRO A 26 -4.81 5.84 -5.56
C PRO A 26 -4.30 4.79 -6.56
N LYS A 27 -3.62 3.75 -6.07
CA LYS A 27 -3.07 2.66 -6.89
C LYS A 27 -4.16 1.79 -7.49
N ARG A 28 -5.13 1.36 -6.68
CA ARG A 28 -6.17 0.39 -7.09
C ARG A 28 -7.40 1.02 -7.73
N ARG A 29 -7.54 2.35 -7.63
CA ARG A 29 -8.59 3.15 -8.28
C ARG A 29 -7.97 4.23 -9.16
N PHE A 30 -6.99 3.83 -9.96
CA PHE A 30 -6.36 4.73 -10.92
C PHE A 30 -7.20 4.82 -12.21
N LEU A 31 -6.94 5.87 -12.98
CA LEU A 31 -7.75 6.29 -14.14
C LEU A 31 -8.16 5.18 -15.10
N LEU A 32 -7.25 4.25 -15.41
CA LEU A 32 -7.55 3.15 -16.34
C LEU A 32 -8.73 2.34 -15.79
N PHE A 33 -8.70 1.94 -14.53
CA PHE A 33 -9.79 1.14 -13.96
C PHE A 33 -11.16 1.83 -14.04
N ASP A 34 -11.24 3.13 -13.72
CA ASP A 34 -12.51 3.86 -13.81
C ASP A 34 -12.95 4.09 -15.27
N ALA A 35 -12.01 4.32 -16.19
CA ALA A 35 -12.30 4.38 -17.63
C ALA A 35 -12.76 3.03 -18.20
N ALA A 36 -12.28 1.91 -17.66
CA ALA A 36 -12.63 0.57 -18.12
C ALA A 36 -14.12 0.27 -17.95
N LYS A 37 -14.78 0.87 -16.93
CA LYS A 37 -16.23 0.73 -16.71
C LYS A 37 -17.06 1.22 -17.89
N LYS A 38 -16.56 2.20 -18.64
CA LYS A 38 -17.20 2.73 -19.86
C LYS A 38 -16.96 1.86 -21.11
N LEU A 39 -16.08 0.85 -21.05
CA LEU A 39 -15.79 -0.07 -22.16
C LEU A 39 -16.71 -1.31 -22.19
N GLY A 40 -17.67 -1.39 -21.27
CA GLY A 40 -18.53 -2.56 -21.09
C GLY A 40 -17.86 -3.73 -20.36
N PHE A 41 -18.65 -4.76 -20.05
CA PHE A 41 -18.23 -5.89 -19.22
C PHE A 41 -16.97 -6.60 -19.75
N TRP A 42 -16.92 -6.89 -21.04
CA TRP A 42 -15.78 -7.61 -21.64
C TRP A 42 -14.50 -6.79 -21.70
N GLY A 43 -14.58 -5.48 -21.92
CA GLY A 43 -13.43 -4.58 -21.87
C GLY A 43 -12.86 -4.50 -20.45
N PHE A 44 -13.74 -4.32 -19.48
CA PHE A 44 -13.40 -4.32 -18.06
C PHE A 44 -12.73 -5.64 -17.61
N LEU A 45 -13.32 -6.78 -17.97
CA LEU A 45 -12.77 -8.10 -17.63
C LEU A 45 -11.39 -8.33 -18.24
N LYS A 46 -11.16 -7.91 -19.50
CA LYS A 46 -9.83 -8.00 -20.13
C LYS A 46 -8.78 -7.20 -19.36
N ILE A 47 -9.11 -5.98 -18.93
CA ILE A 47 -8.19 -5.12 -18.17
C ILE A 47 -7.88 -5.73 -16.81
N LEU A 48 -8.88 -6.31 -16.13
CA LEU A 48 -8.68 -7.04 -14.88
C LEU A 48 -7.69 -8.21 -15.06
N VAL A 49 -7.86 -9.01 -16.10
CA VAL A 49 -6.96 -10.14 -16.39
C VAL A 49 -5.54 -9.64 -16.69
N ILE A 50 -5.38 -8.58 -17.49
CA ILE A 50 -4.06 -8.01 -17.79
C ILE A 50 -3.40 -7.46 -16.52
N GLY A 51 -4.15 -6.76 -15.67
CA GLY A 51 -3.67 -6.25 -14.38
C GLY A 51 -3.22 -7.37 -13.45
N PHE A 52 -4.00 -8.46 -13.35
CA PHE A 52 -3.62 -9.63 -12.58
C PHE A 52 -2.32 -10.29 -13.08
N LEU A 53 -2.16 -10.41 -14.41
CA LEU A 53 -0.92 -10.93 -15.00
C LEU A 53 0.30 -10.03 -14.73
N TYR A 54 0.10 -8.71 -14.64
CA TYR A 54 1.15 -7.78 -14.22
C TYR A 54 1.52 -7.95 -12.74
N GLU A 55 0.51 -7.98 -11.85
CA GLU A 55 0.73 -8.13 -10.40
C GLU A 55 1.41 -9.45 -10.04
N THR A 56 1.10 -10.53 -10.76
CA THR A 56 1.77 -11.84 -10.63
C THR A 56 3.17 -11.88 -11.23
N GLY A 57 3.60 -10.82 -11.94
CA GLY A 57 4.90 -10.73 -12.59
C GLY A 57 5.00 -11.49 -13.92
N LEU A 58 3.90 -12.05 -14.43
CA LEU A 58 3.85 -12.75 -15.72
C LEU A 58 3.92 -11.79 -16.93
N LEU A 59 3.65 -10.49 -16.72
CA LEU A 59 3.80 -9.43 -17.72
C LEU A 59 4.69 -8.30 -17.20
N SER A 60 5.53 -7.76 -18.09
CA SER A 60 6.23 -6.49 -17.82
C SER A 60 5.26 -5.31 -17.80
N LEU A 61 5.62 -4.23 -17.10
CA LEU A 61 4.81 -2.99 -17.05
C LEU A 61 4.50 -2.46 -18.45
N GLU A 62 5.52 -2.37 -19.31
CA GLU A 62 5.34 -1.92 -20.69
C GLU A 62 4.35 -2.81 -21.46
N SER A 63 4.48 -4.14 -21.33
CA SER A 63 3.59 -5.08 -22.00
C SER A 63 2.15 -4.97 -21.48
N ALA A 64 1.98 -4.83 -20.17
CA ALA A 64 0.68 -4.67 -19.54
C ALA A 64 0.00 -3.37 -19.99
N LEU A 65 0.70 -2.24 -19.91
CA LEU A 65 0.17 -0.94 -20.34
C LEU A 65 -0.15 -0.91 -21.83
N ARG A 66 0.73 -1.44 -22.70
CA ARG A 66 0.44 -1.53 -24.15
C ARG A 66 -0.85 -2.31 -24.42
N ARG A 67 -1.06 -3.43 -23.73
CA ARG A 67 -2.28 -4.23 -23.85
C ARG A 67 -3.50 -3.49 -23.32
N ILE A 68 -3.38 -2.82 -22.16
CA ILE A 68 -4.48 -2.05 -21.57
C ILE A 68 -4.89 -0.90 -22.49
N PHE A 69 -3.94 -0.07 -22.94
CA PHE A 69 -4.22 1.04 -23.86
C PHE A 69 -4.78 0.58 -25.21
N ALA A 70 -4.40 -0.60 -25.70
CA ALA A 70 -5.01 -1.18 -26.89
C ALA A 70 -6.52 -1.45 -26.72
N VAL A 71 -6.97 -1.81 -25.50
CA VAL A 71 -8.42 -1.97 -25.21
C VAL A 71 -9.15 -0.63 -25.27
N TYR A 72 -8.46 0.49 -25.00
CA TYR A 72 -9.04 1.84 -25.10
C TYR A 72 -9.05 2.44 -26.51
N ARG A 73 -8.69 1.69 -27.56
CA ARG A 73 -8.74 2.20 -28.94
C ARG A 73 -10.14 2.71 -29.27
N GLY A 74 -10.22 3.96 -29.74
CA GLY A 74 -11.47 4.65 -30.08
C GLY A 74 -12.11 5.44 -28.93
N PHE A 75 -11.60 5.31 -27.70
CA PHE A 75 -12.09 6.06 -26.55
C PHE A 75 -11.83 7.56 -26.71
N LEU A 76 -12.75 8.42 -26.23
CA LEU A 76 -12.59 9.88 -26.34
C LEU A 76 -11.60 10.41 -25.30
N MET A 77 -10.64 11.22 -25.73
CA MET A 77 -9.64 11.80 -24.83
C MET A 77 -10.31 12.71 -23.77
N ASP A 78 -11.37 13.43 -24.13
CA ASP A 78 -12.11 14.30 -23.21
C ASP A 78 -12.83 13.51 -22.11
N ASP A 79 -13.31 12.30 -22.40
CA ASP A 79 -13.87 11.41 -21.37
C ASP A 79 -12.80 10.94 -20.40
N PHE A 80 -11.62 10.65 -20.92
CA PHE A 80 -10.46 10.22 -20.15
C PHE A 80 -9.98 11.35 -19.23
N PHE A 81 -9.94 12.59 -19.74
CA PHE A 81 -9.60 13.78 -18.97
C PHE A 81 -10.65 14.11 -17.88
N ARG A 82 -11.94 13.96 -18.19
CA ARG A 82 -13.03 14.15 -17.21
C ARG A 82 -12.91 13.16 -16.05
N LEU A 83 -12.74 11.87 -16.36
CA LEU A 83 -12.54 10.83 -15.34
C LEU A 83 -11.30 11.11 -14.48
N PHE A 84 -10.21 11.59 -15.09
CA PHE A 84 -8.99 11.94 -14.35
C PHE A 84 -9.22 13.04 -13.31
N LYS A 85 -10.04 14.04 -13.62
CA LYS A 85 -10.36 15.12 -12.67
C LYS A 85 -11.16 14.65 -11.46
N GLU A 86 -11.92 13.57 -11.61
CA GLU A 86 -12.69 12.95 -10.52
C GLU A 86 -11.80 12.10 -9.60
N VAL A 87 -10.61 11.69 -10.05
CA VAL A 87 -9.68 10.91 -9.22
C VAL A 87 -9.21 11.75 -8.03
N PRO A 88 -9.45 11.29 -6.79
CA PRO A 88 -9.04 12.00 -5.59
C PRO A 88 -7.53 11.90 -5.39
N LEU A 89 -6.95 12.90 -4.73
CA LEU A 89 -5.55 12.85 -4.30
C LEU A 89 -5.38 11.99 -3.06
N MET A 90 -4.23 11.33 -2.93
CA MET A 90 -3.87 10.61 -1.72
C MET A 90 -3.87 11.53 -0.48
N PRO A 91 -4.22 10.99 0.71
CA PRO A 91 -4.23 11.76 1.95
C PRO A 91 -2.90 12.50 2.18
N GLY A 92 -2.98 13.78 2.51
CA GLY A 92 -1.80 14.59 2.80
C GLY A 92 -1.10 15.20 1.59
N ALA A 93 -1.39 14.77 0.35
CA ALA A 93 -0.70 15.27 -0.85
C ALA A 93 -0.75 16.80 -0.99
N LYS A 94 -1.93 17.40 -0.92
CA LYS A 94 -2.08 18.87 -0.97
C LYS A 94 -1.27 19.59 0.12
N ARG A 95 -1.17 19.00 1.31
CA ARG A 95 -0.43 19.58 2.44
C ARG A 95 1.08 19.55 2.18
N VAL A 96 1.59 18.44 1.65
CA VAL A 96 2.99 18.28 1.26
C VAL A 96 3.36 19.35 0.23
N PHE A 97 2.64 19.43 -0.90
CA PHE A 97 2.94 20.40 -1.96
C PHE A 97 2.81 21.86 -1.50
N LYS A 98 1.81 22.18 -0.66
CA LYS A 98 1.70 23.52 -0.04
C LYS A 98 2.90 23.88 0.83
N MET A 99 3.51 22.90 1.49
CA MET A 99 4.73 23.10 2.27
C MET A 99 5.96 23.25 1.35
N LEU A 100 6.08 22.39 0.34
CA LEU A 100 7.18 22.44 -0.64
C LEU A 100 7.24 23.75 -1.42
N GLY A 101 6.07 24.29 -1.80
CA GLY A 101 5.99 25.60 -2.46
C GLY A 101 6.53 26.76 -1.61
N LYS A 102 6.68 26.60 -0.29
CA LYS A 102 7.26 27.61 0.62
C LYS A 102 8.75 27.43 0.87
N THR A 103 9.32 26.25 0.57
CA THR A 103 10.71 25.91 0.90
C THR A 103 11.69 26.20 -0.23
N GLY A 104 11.21 26.54 -1.42
CA GLY A 104 12.04 26.77 -2.62
C GLY A 104 12.60 25.49 -3.24
N TYR A 105 12.07 24.33 -2.83
CA TYR A 105 12.42 23.04 -3.44
C TYR A 105 11.75 22.90 -4.80
N LYS A 106 12.46 22.27 -5.73
CA LYS A 106 11.92 21.85 -7.01
C LYS A 106 11.19 20.53 -6.85
N THR A 107 10.11 20.35 -7.59
CA THR A 107 9.27 19.16 -7.52
C THR A 107 9.06 18.55 -8.89
N ALA A 108 9.15 17.23 -8.98
CA ALA A 108 8.93 16.48 -10.21
C ALA A 108 7.92 15.36 -10.00
N LEU A 109 6.98 15.24 -10.94
CA LEU A 109 6.04 14.14 -11.03
C LEU A 109 6.45 13.21 -12.18
N ILE A 110 6.72 11.94 -11.89
CA ILE A 110 7.14 10.96 -12.91
C ILE A 110 6.21 9.75 -12.88
N SER A 111 5.35 9.64 -13.88
CA SER A 111 4.40 8.55 -14.06
C SER A 111 4.82 7.63 -15.19
N SER A 112 4.65 6.31 -15.01
CA SER A 112 4.79 5.34 -16.12
C SER A 112 3.44 4.94 -16.73
N GLY A 113 2.31 5.16 -16.05
CA GLY A 113 0.98 4.70 -16.47
C GLY A 113 0.04 5.80 -16.98
N LEU A 114 0.32 7.07 -16.70
CA LEU A 114 -0.51 8.20 -17.12
C LEU A 114 0.10 8.99 -18.29
N PRO A 115 -0.73 9.43 -19.26
CA PRO A 115 -0.29 10.32 -20.32
C PRO A 115 0.29 11.64 -19.79
N THR A 116 1.34 12.16 -20.42
CA THR A 116 2.01 13.41 -20.03
C THR A 116 1.03 14.56 -19.80
N LEU A 117 0.03 14.72 -20.68
CA LEU A 117 -1.02 15.75 -20.56
C LEU A 117 -1.79 15.71 -19.22
N LEU A 118 -2.00 14.52 -18.66
CA LEU A 118 -2.69 14.37 -17.37
C LEU A 118 -1.76 14.65 -16.20
N VAL A 119 -0.50 14.23 -16.32
CA VAL A 119 0.53 14.50 -15.32
C VAL A 119 0.79 16.01 -15.23
N GLU A 120 0.75 16.73 -16.35
CA GLU A 120 0.85 18.19 -16.43
C GLU A 120 -0.34 18.91 -15.76
N ASP A 121 -1.57 18.42 -15.96
CA ASP A 121 -2.76 18.94 -15.24
C ASP A 121 -2.60 18.73 -13.73
N LEU A 122 -2.14 17.54 -13.31
CA LEU A 122 -1.87 17.26 -11.89
C LEU A 122 -0.77 18.14 -11.32
N ALA A 123 0.33 18.33 -12.06
CA ALA A 123 1.42 19.22 -11.68
C ALA A 123 0.92 20.66 -11.52
N THR A 124 0.07 21.13 -12.43
CA THR A 124 -0.56 22.46 -12.31
C THR A 124 -1.42 22.56 -11.06
N ARG A 125 -2.27 21.56 -10.77
CA ARG A 125 -3.12 21.50 -9.58
C ARG A 125 -2.33 21.48 -8.26
N LEU A 126 -1.13 20.89 -8.28
CA LEU A 126 -0.24 20.77 -7.12
C LEU A 126 0.85 21.86 -7.08
N ASN A 127 0.93 22.70 -8.11
CA ASN A 127 2.01 23.67 -8.32
C ASN A 127 3.40 23.01 -8.31
N ALA A 128 3.56 21.94 -9.09
CA ALA A 128 4.81 21.22 -9.30
C ALA A 128 5.59 21.74 -10.51
N ASP A 129 6.92 21.68 -10.47
CA ASP A 129 7.80 22.27 -11.50
C ASP A 129 7.94 21.39 -12.75
N TYR A 130 7.91 20.07 -12.57
CA TYR A 130 8.16 19.08 -13.61
C TYR A 130 7.08 18.01 -13.66
N ALA A 131 6.70 17.61 -14.86
CA ALA A 131 5.69 16.60 -15.13
C ALA A 131 6.12 15.71 -16.29
N PHE A 132 6.24 14.41 -16.07
CA PHE A 132 6.60 13.43 -17.09
C PHE A 132 5.66 12.23 -17.02
N GLY A 133 5.07 11.88 -18.17
CA GLY A 133 4.21 10.72 -18.34
C GLY A 133 4.50 10.00 -19.64
N LEU A 134 3.64 9.07 -20.02
CA LEU A 134 3.71 8.40 -21.31
C LEU A 134 3.16 9.28 -22.44
N GLU A 135 3.65 9.05 -23.65
CA GLU A 135 3.08 9.65 -24.86
C GLU A 135 1.93 8.79 -25.34
N LEU A 136 0.73 9.37 -25.39
CA LEU A 136 -0.47 8.73 -25.88
C LEU A 136 -0.90 9.36 -27.20
N ARG A 137 -0.93 8.58 -28.28
CA ARG A 137 -1.30 9.08 -29.60
C ARG A 137 -2.82 9.15 -29.76
N THR A 138 -3.30 10.32 -30.17
CA THR A 138 -4.71 10.56 -30.51
C THR A 138 -4.89 10.91 -31.98
N VAL A 139 -6.04 10.54 -32.56
CA VAL A 139 -6.48 10.92 -33.90
C VAL A 139 -7.93 11.35 -33.81
N ASN A 140 -8.26 12.55 -34.29
CA ASN A 140 -9.61 13.12 -34.21
C ASN A 140 -10.21 13.08 -32.78
N GLY A 141 -9.39 13.42 -31.77
CA GLY A 141 -9.81 13.42 -30.37
C GLY A 141 -10.01 12.03 -29.74
N ARG A 142 -9.70 10.95 -30.47
CA ARG A 142 -9.84 9.56 -30.01
C ARG A 142 -8.50 8.87 -29.80
N LEU A 143 -8.43 8.00 -28.81
CA LEU A 143 -7.23 7.22 -28.49
C LEU A 143 -6.97 6.19 -29.59
N THR A 144 -5.74 6.13 -30.09
CA THR A 144 -5.31 5.09 -31.05
C THR A 144 -5.01 3.75 -30.36
N GLY A 145 -4.74 3.81 -29.06
CA GLY A 145 -4.23 2.70 -28.24
C GLY A 145 -2.71 2.54 -28.29
N GLU A 146 -2.01 3.36 -29.10
CA GLU A 146 -0.55 3.37 -29.18
C GLU A 146 0.06 4.27 -28.09
N ILE A 147 0.97 3.69 -27.30
CA ILE A 147 1.74 4.40 -26.27
C ILE A 147 3.24 4.36 -26.55
N LYS A 148 3.94 5.45 -26.22
CA LYS A 148 5.39 5.65 -26.31
C LYS A 148 5.89 6.46 -25.11
N GLY A 149 7.17 6.79 -25.10
CA GLY A 149 7.80 7.61 -24.06
C GLY A 149 8.85 6.84 -23.26
N ASP A 150 9.85 7.57 -22.77
CA ASP A 150 10.97 6.97 -22.06
C ASP A 150 10.55 6.31 -20.75
N VAL A 151 9.57 6.88 -20.04
CA VAL A 151 9.05 6.40 -18.74
C VAL A 151 8.46 4.97 -18.77
N LEU A 152 8.15 4.44 -19.95
CA LEU A 152 7.65 3.06 -20.14
C LEU A 152 8.77 2.03 -20.20
N LYS A 153 9.96 2.45 -20.64
CA LYS A 153 11.09 1.54 -20.86
C LYS A 153 11.66 1.09 -19.51
N PRO A 154 12.38 -0.04 -19.48
CA PRO A 154 13.23 -0.38 -18.33
C PRO A 154 14.14 0.80 -17.98
N ASN A 155 14.20 1.18 -16.70
CA ASN A 155 14.94 2.35 -16.19
C ASN A 155 14.47 3.72 -16.71
N GLY A 156 13.33 3.79 -17.40
CA GLY A 156 12.80 5.01 -18.01
C GLY A 156 12.66 6.18 -17.05
N LYS A 157 12.13 5.94 -15.86
CA LYS A 157 12.00 6.96 -14.81
C LYS A 157 13.36 7.50 -14.34
N ALA A 158 14.39 6.65 -14.29
CA ALA A 158 15.74 7.07 -13.94
C ALA A 158 16.34 8.00 -15.00
N CYS A 159 16.19 7.65 -16.29
CA CYS A 159 16.67 8.50 -17.38
C CYS A 159 15.96 9.87 -17.39
N VAL A 160 14.66 9.91 -17.04
CA VAL A 160 13.95 11.18 -16.88
C VAL A 160 14.48 11.97 -15.70
N LEU A 161 14.75 11.32 -14.56
CA LEU A 161 15.33 11.96 -13.39
C LEU A 161 16.73 12.55 -13.70
N GLU A 162 17.60 11.81 -14.39
CA GLU A 162 18.92 12.31 -14.83
C GLU A 162 18.79 13.60 -15.65
N LYS A 163 17.87 13.62 -16.63
CA LYS A 163 17.61 14.83 -17.44
C LYS A 163 17.20 16.04 -16.61
N ILE A 164 16.44 15.84 -15.53
CA ILE A 164 16.02 16.93 -14.63
C ILE A 164 17.21 17.40 -13.79
N LEU A 165 18.00 16.46 -13.25
CA LEU A 165 19.19 16.77 -12.46
C LEU A 165 20.21 17.57 -13.28
N ASP A 166 20.49 17.13 -14.51
CA ASP A 166 21.40 17.82 -15.44
C ASP A 166 20.90 19.23 -15.77
N LYS A 167 19.59 19.38 -16.04
CA LYS A 167 18.98 20.67 -16.35
C LYS A 167 19.06 21.66 -15.19
N GLU A 168 18.90 21.19 -13.95
CA GLU A 168 18.95 22.02 -12.75
C GLU A 168 20.38 22.18 -12.18
N GLY A 169 21.37 21.49 -12.77
CA GLY A 169 22.74 21.45 -12.24
C GLY A 169 22.82 20.82 -10.84
N LEU A 170 21.93 19.87 -10.55
CA LEU A 170 21.82 19.17 -9.27
C LEU A 170 22.50 17.81 -9.34
N SER A 171 23.00 17.35 -8.19
CA SER A 171 23.55 16.01 -8.06
C SER A 171 22.54 15.06 -7.43
N SER A 172 22.84 13.76 -7.41
CA SER A 172 22.03 12.77 -6.68
C SER A 172 21.93 13.09 -5.18
N GLN A 173 22.90 13.82 -4.61
CA GLN A 173 22.89 14.24 -3.20
C GLN A 173 21.82 15.30 -2.88
N ASP A 174 21.30 15.97 -3.91
CA ASP A 174 20.29 17.02 -3.78
C ASP A 174 18.88 16.50 -4.08
N CYS A 175 18.74 15.19 -4.31
CA CYS A 175 17.51 14.56 -4.77
C CYS A 175 16.88 13.66 -3.70
N VAL A 176 15.56 13.81 -3.52
CA VAL A 176 14.71 12.95 -2.68
C VAL A 176 13.68 12.27 -3.58
N VAL A 177 13.53 10.95 -3.45
CA VAL A 177 12.54 10.17 -4.20
C VAL A 177 11.47 9.63 -3.25
N VAL A 178 10.21 9.83 -3.62
CA VAL A 178 9.03 9.25 -2.95
C VAL A 178 8.32 8.31 -3.91
N ALA A 179 8.27 7.02 -3.59
CA ALA A 179 7.77 5.96 -4.47
C ALA A 179 7.00 4.88 -3.68
N ASP A 180 6.19 4.08 -4.36
CA ASP A 180 5.41 2.98 -3.77
C ASP A 180 5.86 1.58 -4.24
N ASP A 181 6.38 1.40 -5.46
CA ASP A 181 6.70 0.06 -5.96
C ASP A 181 8.03 -0.11 -6.69
N ARG A 182 8.33 -1.38 -7.01
CA ARG A 182 9.56 -1.81 -7.67
C ARG A 182 9.89 -1.09 -8.99
N ASN A 183 8.90 -0.55 -9.72
CA ASN A 183 9.15 0.17 -10.98
C ASN A 183 9.94 1.46 -10.77
N ASN A 184 9.96 1.98 -9.54
CA ASN A 184 10.67 3.19 -9.17
C ASN A 184 12.10 2.95 -8.70
N LEU A 185 12.49 1.70 -8.46
CA LEU A 185 13.85 1.36 -8.01
C LEU A 185 14.98 1.91 -8.87
N PRO A 186 14.86 2.00 -10.20
CA PRO A 186 15.91 2.61 -11.02
C PRO A 186 16.24 4.06 -10.65
N MET A 187 15.33 4.81 -9.99
CA MET A 187 15.59 6.18 -9.53
C MET A 187 16.41 6.23 -8.22
N PHE A 188 16.51 5.14 -7.46
CA PHE A 188 17.13 5.13 -6.13
C PHE A 188 18.63 5.45 -6.14
N PRO A 189 19.44 4.99 -7.12
CA PRO A 189 20.84 5.40 -7.26
C PRO A 189 21.04 6.91 -7.49
N LEU A 190 20.00 7.59 -7.99
CA LEU A 190 20.03 9.01 -8.33
C LEU A 190 19.47 9.91 -7.22
N SER A 191 19.32 9.38 -6.00
CA SER A 191 18.77 10.11 -4.86
C SER A 191 19.54 9.85 -3.57
N ALA A 192 19.63 10.89 -2.74
CA ALA A 192 20.25 10.87 -1.43
C ALA A 192 19.30 10.31 -0.37
N VAL A 193 17.99 10.53 -0.54
CA VAL A 193 16.95 10.06 0.38
C VAL A 193 15.86 9.34 -0.39
N ARG A 194 15.60 8.09 -0.01
CA ARG A 194 14.60 7.21 -0.62
C ARG A 194 13.47 6.97 0.36
N ILE A 195 12.27 7.45 0.03
CA ILE A 195 11.08 7.32 0.87
C ILE A 195 10.10 6.38 0.19
N GLY A 196 9.80 5.26 0.84
CA GLY A 196 8.72 4.36 0.44
C GLY A 196 7.39 4.84 1.03
N TYR A 197 6.40 5.16 0.20
CA TYR A 197 5.06 5.51 0.65
C TYR A 197 4.08 4.37 0.35
N ASN A 198 3.46 3.81 1.40
CA ASN A 198 2.74 2.53 1.33
C ASN A 198 3.43 1.48 0.43
N PRO A 199 4.76 1.26 0.62
CA PRO A 199 5.56 0.60 -0.39
C PRO A 199 5.27 -0.90 -0.51
N ASP A 200 5.51 -1.47 -1.69
CA ASP A 200 5.61 -2.91 -1.87
C ASP A 200 6.80 -3.49 -1.08
N PHE A 201 6.85 -4.82 -0.98
CA PHE A 201 7.93 -5.52 -0.29
C PHE A 201 9.32 -5.07 -0.78
N VAL A 202 9.53 -5.12 -2.09
CA VAL A 202 10.86 -4.90 -2.68
C VAL A 202 11.35 -3.49 -2.40
N LEU A 203 10.44 -2.51 -2.48
CA LEU A 203 10.73 -1.11 -2.21
C LEU A 203 10.95 -0.88 -0.71
N THR A 204 10.15 -1.51 0.17
CA THR A 204 10.28 -1.41 1.64
C THR A 204 11.71 -1.69 2.10
N VAL A 205 12.32 -2.75 1.59
CA VAL A 205 13.69 -3.15 1.96
C VAL A 205 14.74 -2.14 1.49
N LYS A 206 14.51 -1.51 0.33
CA LYS A 206 15.47 -0.62 -0.33
C LYS A 206 15.29 0.86 0.02
N SER A 207 14.17 1.25 0.61
CA SER A 207 13.91 2.62 1.06
C SER A 207 14.69 2.96 2.32
N ASP A 208 15.12 4.21 2.47
CA ASP A 208 15.73 4.71 3.71
C ASP A 208 14.69 4.88 4.81
N TYR A 209 13.51 5.39 4.42
CA TYR A 209 12.36 5.65 5.29
C TYR A 209 11.08 5.08 4.69
N VAL A 210 10.14 4.67 5.54
CA VAL A 210 8.80 4.21 5.12
C VAL A 210 7.73 5.07 5.78
N VAL A 211 6.81 5.58 4.98
CA VAL A 211 5.62 6.34 5.41
C VAL A 211 4.37 5.58 5.00
N ARG A 212 3.42 5.44 5.91
CA ARG A 212 2.14 4.76 5.65
C ARG A 212 0.96 5.71 5.83
N ASP A 213 -0.13 5.42 5.11
CA ASP A 213 -1.46 6.05 5.18
C ASP A 213 -1.59 7.52 4.81
N ASP A 214 -0.77 8.42 5.38
CA ASP A 214 -0.83 9.86 5.18
C ASP A 214 0.50 10.39 4.64
N LEU A 215 0.49 10.89 3.40
CA LEU A 215 1.69 11.36 2.72
C LEU A 215 2.34 12.52 3.47
N SER A 216 1.62 13.24 4.35
CA SER A 216 2.24 14.30 5.17
C SER A 216 3.33 13.80 6.12
N GLY A 217 3.43 12.48 6.35
CA GLY A 217 4.57 11.86 7.03
C GLY A 217 5.92 12.07 6.34
N VAL A 218 5.95 12.42 5.05
CA VAL A 218 7.23 12.73 4.34
C VAL A 218 7.82 14.08 4.73
N ILE A 219 7.00 15.02 5.23
CA ILE A 219 7.40 16.39 5.58
C ILE A 219 8.59 16.45 6.55
N PRO A 220 8.57 15.78 7.71
CA PRO A 220 9.68 15.83 8.67
C PRO A 220 10.97 15.24 8.09
N ILE A 221 10.87 14.22 7.24
CA ILE A 221 12.01 13.56 6.59
C ILE A 221 12.65 14.54 5.58
N ILE A 222 11.84 15.11 4.69
CA ILE A 222 12.28 16.09 3.68
C ILE A 222 12.87 17.35 4.34
N SER A 223 12.30 17.78 5.46
CA SER A 223 12.72 19.01 6.16
C SER A 223 13.93 18.80 7.07
N GLU A 224 14.53 17.60 7.11
CA GLU A 224 15.63 17.22 8.02
C GLU A 224 15.32 17.47 9.50
N LYS A 225 14.03 17.49 9.85
CA LYS A 225 13.51 17.61 11.22
C LYS A 225 12.96 16.27 11.70
N ALA A 226 13.60 15.17 11.31
CA ALA A 226 13.18 13.81 11.67
C ALA A 226 13.11 13.59 13.20
N SER A 227 13.88 14.37 13.98
CA SER A 227 13.87 14.34 15.45
C SER A 227 12.65 15.01 16.11
N GLN A 228 11.76 15.66 15.33
CA GLN A 228 10.52 16.28 15.85
C GLN A 228 9.24 15.55 15.39
N VAL A 229 9.34 14.28 14.99
CA VAL A 229 8.15 13.47 14.70
C VAL A 229 7.38 13.24 15.99
N SER A 230 6.27 13.96 16.16
CA SER A 230 5.26 13.61 17.16
C SER A 230 4.82 12.17 16.92
N ARG A 231 4.86 11.33 17.95
CA ARG A 231 4.36 9.95 17.85
C ARG A 231 2.94 9.98 17.28
N PRO A 232 2.63 9.18 16.25
CA PRO A 232 1.30 9.16 15.67
C PRO A 232 0.30 8.77 16.76
N SER A 233 -0.64 9.67 17.08
CA SER A 233 -1.76 9.37 17.96
C SER A 233 -2.72 8.41 17.23
N PHE A 234 -3.24 7.42 17.92
CA PHE A 234 -4.28 6.55 17.37
C PHE A 234 -5.45 7.37 16.85
N SER A 235 -5.82 7.13 15.59
CA SER A 235 -7.10 7.64 15.11
C SER A 235 -8.24 6.77 15.66
N ARG A 236 -9.45 7.34 15.79
CA ARG A 236 -10.64 6.58 16.18
C ARG A 236 -10.86 5.35 15.29
N ASN A 237 -10.62 5.51 13.99
CA ASN A 237 -10.80 4.43 13.02
C ASN A 237 -9.82 3.28 13.24
N GLU A 238 -8.57 3.59 13.60
CA GLU A 238 -7.59 2.57 13.93
C GLU A 238 -7.99 1.80 15.19
N VAL A 239 -8.43 2.48 16.25
CA VAL A 239 -8.90 1.79 17.46
C VAL A 239 -10.05 0.82 17.13
N ILE A 240 -10.99 1.25 16.29
CA ILE A 240 -12.12 0.41 15.88
C ILE A 240 -11.65 -0.75 14.99
N ARG A 241 -10.72 -0.51 14.07
CA ARG A 241 -10.11 -1.56 13.25
C ARG A 241 -9.46 -2.63 14.12
N GLU A 242 -8.61 -2.25 15.05
CA GLU A 242 -7.92 -3.19 15.94
C GLU A 242 -8.94 -3.92 16.84
N ALA A 243 -10.00 -3.25 17.30
CA ALA A 243 -11.07 -3.90 18.04
C ALA A 243 -11.81 -4.97 17.23
N ILE A 244 -12.06 -4.72 15.93
CA ILE A 244 -12.63 -5.72 15.01
C ILE A 244 -11.66 -6.90 14.86
N HIS A 245 -10.36 -6.66 14.71
CA HIS A 245 -9.38 -7.74 14.55
C HIS A 245 -9.28 -8.60 15.83
N VAL A 246 -9.21 -7.97 17.01
CA VAL A 246 -9.23 -8.66 18.30
C VAL A 246 -10.53 -9.44 18.50
N SER A 247 -11.68 -8.93 18.06
CA SER A 247 -12.96 -9.66 18.14
C SER A 247 -12.96 -10.98 17.38
N GLY A 248 -12.08 -11.13 16.37
CA GLY A 248 -11.86 -12.39 15.66
C GLY A 248 -11.41 -13.53 16.58
N PHE A 249 -10.85 -13.24 17.76
CA PHE A 249 -10.53 -14.24 18.79
C PHE A 249 -11.76 -14.98 19.31
N LEU A 250 -12.97 -14.43 19.14
CA LEU A 250 -14.21 -15.11 19.51
C LEU A 250 -14.61 -16.23 18.53
N VAL A 251 -14.09 -16.23 17.30
CA VAL A 251 -14.47 -17.18 16.24
C VAL A 251 -14.25 -18.65 16.65
N PRO A 252 -13.10 -19.05 17.23
CA PRO A 252 -12.92 -20.41 17.74
C PRO A 252 -13.99 -20.83 18.76
N PHE A 253 -14.38 -19.95 19.68
CA PHE A 253 -15.40 -20.24 20.68
C PHE A 253 -16.77 -20.44 20.05
N VAL A 254 -17.12 -19.64 19.02
CA VAL A 254 -18.35 -19.86 18.23
C VAL A 254 -18.31 -21.22 17.51
N CYS A 255 -17.15 -21.63 17.00
CA CYS A 255 -17.00 -22.96 16.40
C CYS A 255 -17.26 -24.08 17.42
N ILE A 256 -16.62 -23.99 18.60
CA ILE A 256 -16.68 -25.02 19.64
C ILE A 256 -18.08 -25.13 20.26
N TYR A 257 -18.73 -24.00 20.56
CA TYR A 257 -19.91 -23.98 21.41
C TYR A 257 -21.24 -23.76 20.68
N LEU A 258 -21.24 -23.25 19.44
CA LEU A 258 -22.48 -22.80 18.78
C LEU A 258 -22.75 -23.46 17.42
N LEU A 259 -21.81 -23.38 16.46
CA LEU A 259 -22.13 -23.61 15.03
C LEU A 259 -21.26 -24.67 14.34
N GLY A 260 -20.16 -25.10 14.94
CA GLY A 260 -19.20 -26.03 14.32
C GLY A 260 -18.30 -25.37 13.26
N THR A 261 -17.10 -25.93 13.07
CA THR A 261 -16.02 -25.32 12.27
C THR A 261 -16.39 -25.10 10.79
N HIS A 262 -17.00 -26.09 10.12
CA HIS A 262 -17.34 -25.98 8.69
C HIS A 262 -18.41 -24.93 8.39
N LEU A 263 -19.45 -24.84 9.24
CA LEU A 263 -20.52 -23.86 9.06
C LEU A 263 -19.99 -22.44 9.30
N VAL A 264 -19.20 -22.22 10.36
CA VAL A 264 -18.59 -20.91 10.63
C VAL A 264 -17.68 -20.48 9.48
N SER A 265 -16.82 -21.38 8.98
CA SER A 265 -15.96 -21.09 7.81
C SER A 265 -16.78 -20.70 6.57
N PHE A 266 -17.85 -21.43 6.27
CA PHE A 266 -18.76 -21.12 5.17
C PHE A 266 -19.44 -19.75 5.33
N LEU A 267 -19.91 -19.42 6.54
CA LEU A 267 -20.53 -18.12 6.83
C LEU A 267 -19.54 -16.97 6.69
N ILE A 268 -18.29 -17.14 7.14
CA ILE A 268 -17.22 -16.14 6.96
C ILE A 268 -16.94 -15.93 5.47
N PHE A 269 -16.84 -17.01 4.69
CA PHE A 269 -16.65 -16.92 3.24
C PHE A 269 -17.80 -16.18 2.55
N LEU A 270 -19.05 -16.50 2.89
CA LEU A 270 -20.22 -15.81 2.35
C LEU A 270 -20.23 -14.32 2.73
N ALA A 271 -19.96 -14.00 3.99
CA ALA A 271 -19.85 -12.61 4.45
C ALA A 271 -18.74 -11.85 3.71
N THR A 272 -17.64 -12.51 3.39
CA THR A 272 -16.53 -11.94 2.61
C THR A 272 -16.94 -11.63 1.18
N LEU A 273 -17.72 -12.50 0.52
CA LEU A 273 -18.27 -12.23 -0.81
C LEU A 273 -19.24 -11.04 -0.81
N VAL A 274 -20.12 -10.96 0.19
CA VAL A 274 -21.06 -9.85 0.36
C VAL A 274 -20.29 -8.54 0.60
N PHE A 275 -19.25 -8.56 1.44
CA PHE A 275 -18.38 -7.41 1.67
C PHE A 275 -17.68 -6.96 0.38
N ALA A 276 -17.11 -7.89 -0.38
CA ALA A 276 -16.44 -7.57 -1.65
C ALA A 276 -17.40 -6.93 -2.67
N ALA A 277 -18.64 -7.44 -2.76
CA ALA A 277 -19.68 -6.84 -3.59
C ALA A 277 -20.06 -5.43 -3.10
N SER A 278 -20.21 -5.24 -1.78
CA SER A 278 -20.46 -3.93 -1.18
C SER A 278 -19.33 -2.93 -1.48
N GLU A 279 -18.07 -3.35 -1.41
CA GLU A 279 -16.93 -2.48 -1.73
C GLU A 279 -16.90 -2.09 -3.22
N LEU A 280 -17.26 -3.02 -4.12
CA LEU A 280 -17.36 -2.72 -5.54
C LEU A 280 -18.45 -1.68 -5.82
N LEU A 281 -19.60 -1.80 -5.15
CA LEU A 281 -20.68 -0.81 -5.21
C LEU A 281 -20.25 0.55 -4.63
N ARG A 282 -19.54 0.55 -3.50
CA ARG A 282 -19.00 1.76 -2.86
C ARG A 282 -18.10 2.54 -3.80
N LEU A 283 -17.22 1.86 -4.54
CA LEU A 283 -16.36 2.50 -5.54
C LEU A 283 -17.13 3.10 -6.72
N ASN A 284 -18.35 2.63 -6.99
CA ASN A 284 -19.26 3.20 -7.97
C ASN A 284 -20.17 4.30 -7.39
N GLY A 285 -19.92 4.76 -6.17
CA GLY A 285 -20.71 5.80 -5.50
C GLY A 285 -22.01 5.30 -4.89
N ILE A 286 -22.26 3.99 -4.88
CA ILE A 286 -23.46 3.38 -4.29
C ILE A 286 -23.10 2.90 -2.88
N SER A 287 -23.69 3.51 -1.85
CA SER A 287 -23.46 3.10 -0.46
C SER A 287 -24.42 1.98 -0.04
N PHE A 288 -23.89 0.84 0.42
CA PHE A 288 -24.68 -0.20 1.07
C PHE A 288 -24.64 -0.02 2.61
N PRO A 289 -25.73 0.39 3.29
CA PRO A 289 -25.68 1.06 4.60
C PRO A 289 -24.91 0.33 5.71
N ILE A 290 -25.02 -0.98 5.83
CA ILE A 290 -24.40 -1.73 6.95
C ILE A 290 -22.90 -1.90 6.73
N PHE A 291 -22.51 -2.44 5.57
CA PHE A 291 -21.11 -2.69 5.24
C PHE A 291 -20.34 -1.39 4.98
N SER A 292 -20.95 -0.43 4.30
CA SER A 292 -20.32 0.88 4.09
C SER A 292 -20.03 1.56 5.42
N THR A 293 -20.97 1.55 6.38
CA THR A 293 -20.75 2.17 7.69
C THR A 293 -19.59 1.52 8.45
N ILE A 294 -19.52 0.18 8.46
CA ILE A 294 -18.42 -0.55 9.12
C ILE A 294 -17.09 -0.25 8.42
N THR A 295 -17.04 -0.35 7.08
CA THR A 295 -15.82 -0.01 6.32
C THR A 295 -15.41 1.43 6.60
N TRP A 296 -16.30 2.41 6.50
CA TRP A 296 -15.96 3.81 6.70
C TRP A 296 -15.42 4.11 8.11
N THR A 297 -15.90 3.35 9.10
CA THR A 297 -15.52 3.53 10.50
C THR A 297 -14.19 2.85 10.83
N ALA A 298 -13.79 1.80 10.11
CA ALA A 298 -12.56 1.04 10.36
C ALA A 298 -11.47 1.22 9.29
N ALA A 299 -11.78 1.84 8.15
CA ALA A 299 -10.86 1.99 7.03
C ALA A 299 -9.69 2.92 7.36
N ARG A 300 -8.51 2.56 6.85
CA ARG A 300 -7.35 3.44 6.77
C ARG A 300 -7.63 4.58 5.79
N LYS A 301 -6.91 5.70 5.93
CA LYS A 301 -7.14 6.89 5.08
C LYS A 301 -6.96 6.59 3.59
N SER A 302 -6.02 5.73 3.23
CA SER A 302 -5.77 5.27 1.86
C SER A 302 -6.91 4.38 1.34
N GLU A 303 -7.47 3.52 2.19
CA GLU A 303 -8.55 2.58 1.85
C GLU A 303 -9.87 3.28 1.51
N PHE A 304 -10.09 4.54 1.91
CA PHE A 304 -11.26 5.31 1.45
C PHE A 304 -11.29 5.52 -0.06
N TYR A 305 -10.11 5.62 -0.68
CA TYR A 305 -9.97 5.97 -2.08
C TYR A 305 -9.70 4.75 -2.97
N GLU A 306 -9.50 3.58 -2.36
CA GLU A 306 -9.20 2.31 -3.00
C GLU A 306 -10.18 1.22 -2.59
N PHE A 307 -10.09 0.05 -3.23
CA PHE A 307 -10.81 -1.14 -2.78
C PHE A 307 -10.21 -1.67 -1.47
N ALA A 308 -11.01 -1.76 -0.41
CA ALA A 308 -10.53 -2.16 0.92
C ALA A 308 -10.26 -3.68 0.97
N THR A 309 -9.04 -4.09 0.62
CA THR A 309 -8.68 -5.53 0.62
C THR A 309 -8.31 -6.12 1.97
N ALA A 310 -7.83 -5.32 2.92
CA ALA A 310 -7.38 -5.83 4.22
C ALA A 310 -8.47 -6.63 4.98
N PRO A 311 -9.73 -6.17 5.07
CA PRO A 311 -10.80 -6.95 5.71
C PRO A 311 -11.08 -8.30 5.02
N ILE A 312 -10.96 -8.35 3.69
CA ILE A 312 -11.15 -9.59 2.91
C ILE A 312 -10.03 -10.57 3.23
N LEU A 313 -8.78 -10.11 3.22
CA LEU A 313 -7.62 -10.96 3.49
C LEU A 313 -7.62 -11.47 4.93
N PHE A 314 -8.05 -10.65 5.88
CA PHE A 314 -8.27 -11.05 7.27
C PHE A 314 -9.34 -12.13 7.42
N ALA A 315 -10.52 -11.93 6.84
CA ALA A 315 -11.59 -12.93 6.88
C ALA A 315 -11.18 -14.23 6.17
N MET A 316 -10.48 -14.13 5.03
CA MET A 316 -9.93 -15.28 4.32
C MET A 316 -8.85 -16.01 5.13
N GLY A 317 -7.97 -15.30 5.84
CA GLY A 317 -6.97 -15.90 6.73
C GLY A 317 -7.62 -16.77 7.82
N ILE A 318 -8.72 -16.28 8.42
CA ILE A 318 -9.52 -17.05 9.38
C ILE A 318 -10.19 -18.26 8.69
N ALA A 319 -10.89 -18.06 7.57
CA ALA A 319 -11.62 -19.13 6.89
C ALA A 319 -10.69 -20.26 6.39
N VAL A 320 -9.53 -19.90 5.82
CA VAL A 320 -8.51 -20.86 5.40
C VAL A 320 -8.00 -21.65 6.60
N SER A 321 -7.72 -20.98 7.73
CA SER A 321 -7.22 -21.66 8.93
C SER A 321 -8.22 -22.66 9.49
N LEU A 322 -9.51 -22.29 9.54
CA LEU A 322 -10.59 -23.18 9.98
C LEU A 322 -10.79 -24.38 9.05
N THR A 323 -10.54 -24.22 7.75
CA THR A 323 -10.82 -25.24 6.74
C THR A 323 -9.65 -26.22 6.56
N PHE A 324 -8.41 -25.73 6.59
CA PHE A 324 -7.24 -26.51 6.20
C PHE A 324 -6.48 -27.15 7.37
N PHE A 325 -6.64 -26.64 8.60
CA PHE A 325 -5.98 -27.21 9.78
C PHE A 325 -6.97 -27.99 10.65
N SER A 326 -6.50 -29.09 11.23
CA SER A 326 -7.30 -29.89 12.16
C SER A 326 -7.49 -29.17 13.49
N GLU A 327 -8.57 -29.49 14.19
CA GLU A 327 -8.75 -29.07 15.58
C GLU A 327 -7.69 -29.75 16.48
N PRO A 328 -7.06 -29.04 17.44
CA PRO A 328 -7.28 -27.63 17.84
C PRO A 328 -6.32 -26.61 17.15
N VAL A 329 -5.54 -27.02 16.15
CA VAL A 329 -4.53 -26.18 15.48
C VAL A 329 -5.15 -25.01 14.72
N ASN A 330 -6.29 -25.24 14.07
CA ASN A 330 -7.05 -24.18 13.41
C ASN A 330 -7.38 -23.00 14.35
N TYR A 331 -7.85 -23.29 15.56
CA TYR A 331 -8.23 -22.30 16.57
C TYR A 331 -7.03 -21.51 17.09
N ALA A 332 -5.92 -22.20 17.38
CA ALA A 332 -4.67 -21.56 17.75
C ALA A 332 -4.15 -20.63 16.65
N SER A 333 -4.26 -21.04 15.38
CA SER A 333 -3.83 -20.23 14.23
C SER A 333 -4.64 -18.94 14.10
N VAL A 334 -5.96 -19.03 14.29
CA VAL A 334 -6.87 -17.86 14.33
C VAL A 334 -6.53 -16.94 15.51
N ALA A 335 -6.27 -17.50 16.69
CA ALA A 335 -5.88 -16.71 17.87
C ALA A 335 -4.56 -15.96 17.66
N ILE A 336 -3.57 -16.61 17.04
CA ILE A 336 -2.26 -16.01 16.75
C ILE A 336 -2.39 -14.83 15.79
N LEU A 337 -3.19 -14.95 14.73
CA LEU A 337 -3.48 -13.83 13.83
C LEU A 337 -4.18 -12.69 14.58
N THR A 338 -5.34 -12.99 15.17
CA THR A 338 -6.29 -11.97 15.67
C THR A 338 -5.72 -11.17 16.84
N LEU A 339 -4.97 -11.81 17.74
CA LEU A 339 -4.34 -11.15 18.87
C LEU A 339 -2.93 -10.67 18.52
N GLY A 340 -2.13 -11.48 17.83
CA GLY A 340 -0.74 -11.15 17.54
C GLY A 340 -0.58 -9.90 16.69
N ASP A 341 -1.25 -9.86 15.54
CA ASP A 341 -1.16 -8.70 14.62
C ASP A 341 -1.71 -7.43 15.27
N SER A 342 -2.89 -7.52 15.90
CA SER A 342 -3.53 -6.37 16.53
C SER A 342 -2.69 -5.75 17.64
N PHE A 343 -2.16 -6.58 18.54
CA PHE A 343 -1.33 -6.08 19.63
C PHE A 343 0.05 -5.65 19.15
N ALA A 344 0.59 -6.25 18.09
CA ALA A 344 1.82 -5.74 17.46
C ALA A 344 1.63 -4.33 16.88
N SER A 345 0.52 -4.09 16.18
CA SER A 345 0.14 -2.78 15.64
C SER A 345 -0.06 -1.74 16.76
N ILE A 346 -0.84 -2.07 17.78
CA ILE A 346 -1.15 -1.17 18.91
C ILE A 346 0.13 -0.79 19.67
N PHE A 347 0.90 -1.79 20.12
CA PHE A 347 2.05 -1.49 20.96
C PHE A 347 3.24 -0.99 20.14
N GLY A 348 3.35 -1.38 18.86
CA GLY A 348 4.33 -0.82 17.93
C GLY A 348 4.14 0.69 17.76
N LYS A 349 2.91 1.18 17.61
CA LYS A 349 2.66 2.64 17.55
C LYS A 349 2.88 3.36 18.88
N LYS A 350 2.47 2.75 19.99
CA LYS A 350 2.51 3.40 21.32
C LYS A 350 3.92 3.46 21.91
N PHE A 351 4.66 2.36 21.79
CA PHE A 351 5.95 2.14 22.46
C PHE A 351 7.11 1.89 21.50
N GLY A 352 6.86 1.70 20.21
CA GLY A 352 7.90 1.40 19.24
C GLY A 352 8.98 2.48 19.18
N ARG A 353 10.23 2.02 19.21
CA ARG A 353 11.42 2.88 19.02
C ARG A 353 12.40 2.26 18.05
N THR A 354 12.46 0.93 18.01
CA THR A 354 13.41 0.20 17.18
C THR A 354 12.71 -0.39 15.96
N LEU A 355 13.15 0.00 14.77
CA LEU A 355 12.65 -0.52 13.49
C LEU A 355 13.43 -1.78 13.07
N PHE A 356 12.78 -2.69 12.34
CA PHE A 356 13.51 -3.79 11.70
C PHE A 356 14.35 -3.28 10.52
N PRO A 357 15.60 -3.76 10.35
CA PRO A 357 16.46 -3.36 9.22
C PRO A 357 15.84 -3.70 7.86
N PHE A 358 15.14 -4.83 7.78
CA PHE A 358 14.51 -5.34 6.56
C PHE A 358 13.04 -4.91 6.42
N ASN A 359 12.37 -4.49 7.49
CA ASN A 359 10.98 -4.05 7.48
C ASN A 359 10.82 -2.76 8.30
N LYS A 360 11.21 -1.64 7.69
CA LYS A 360 11.22 -0.31 8.33
C LYS A 360 9.82 0.25 8.63
N GLY A 361 8.76 -0.48 8.29
CA GLY A 361 7.38 -0.16 8.65
C GLY A 361 6.94 -0.75 9.98
N GLN A 362 7.73 -1.64 10.58
CA GLN A 362 7.38 -2.35 11.81
C GLN A 362 8.41 -2.12 12.92
N HIS A 363 7.91 -2.15 14.16
CA HIS A 363 8.72 -1.93 15.36
C HIS A 363 8.93 -3.23 16.12
N VAL A 364 10.16 -3.44 16.58
CA VAL A 364 10.55 -4.63 17.36
C VAL A 364 9.72 -4.75 18.62
N GLU A 365 9.47 -3.65 19.34
CA GLU A 365 8.65 -3.66 20.54
C GLU A 365 7.22 -4.12 20.25
N GLY A 366 6.65 -3.69 19.11
CA GLY A 366 5.35 -4.15 18.65
C GLY A 366 5.33 -5.66 18.51
N THR A 367 6.26 -6.24 17.76
CA THR A 367 6.37 -7.70 17.57
C THR A 367 6.49 -8.46 18.89
N VAL A 368 7.25 -7.95 19.87
CA VAL A 368 7.38 -8.59 21.19
C VAL A 368 6.03 -8.63 21.92
N PHE A 369 5.26 -7.54 21.89
CA PHE A 369 3.92 -7.55 22.45
C PHE A 369 2.97 -8.45 21.66
N GLY A 370 3.02 -8.41 20.33
CA GLY A 370 2.25 -9.31 19.46
C GLY A 370 2.53 -10.77 19.80
N PHE A 371 3.79 -11.14 19.99
CA PHE A 371 4.20 -12.47 20.43
C PHE A 371 3.58 -12.86 21.76
N LEU A 372 3.65 -11.98 22.77
CA LEU A 372 3.08 -12.24 24.09
C LEU A 372 1.57 -12.51 24.02
N PHE A 373 0.82 -11.67 23.29
CA PHE A 373 -0.64 -11.82 23.20
C PHE A 373 -1.06 -12.98 22.29
N ALA A 374 -0.33 -13.25 21.21
CA ALA A 374 -0.52 -14.44 20.38
C ALA A 374 -0.26 -15.72 21.19
N PHE A 375 0.80 -15.73 22.02
CA PHE A 375 1.12 -16.85 22.90
C PHE A 375 -0.01 -17.10 23.91
N ILE A 376 -0.45 -16.06 24.63
CA ILE A 376 -1.56 -16.15 25.58
C ILE A 376 -2.84 -16.63 24.90
N GLY A 377 -3.14 -16.13 23.70
CA GLY A 377 -4.29 -16.56 22.92
C GLY A 377 -4.22 -18.03 22.51
N ALA A 378 -3.06 -18.49 22.04
CA ALA A 378 -2.87 -19.88 21.61
C ALA A 378 -2.93 -20.87 22.78
N LEU A 379 -2.57 -20.47 24.01
CA LEU A 379 -2.67 -21.31 25.21
C LEU A 379 -4.09 -21.80 25.52
N PHE A 380 -5.12 -21.15 25.00
CA PHE A 380 -6.51 -21.63 25.14
C PHE A 380 -6.78 -22.92 24.37
N PHE A 381 -5.97 -23.23 23.34
CA PHE A 381 -6.27 -24.31 22.40
C PHE A 381 -5.16 -25.37 22.31
N VAL A 382 -3.90 -25.00 22.55
CA VAL A 382 -2.75 -25.90 22.39
C VAL A 382 -1.82 -25.87 23.61
N SER A 383 -0.94 -26.87 23.71
CA SER A 383 0.04 -26.96 24.80
C SER A 383 1.00 -25.75 24.82
N PRO A 384 1.63 -25.42 25.96
CA PRO A 384 2.55 -24.29 26.05
C PRO A 384 3.68 -24.30 25.03
N VAL A 385 4.22 -25.48 24.70
CA VAL A 385 5.27 -25.62 23.68
C VAL A 385 4.73 -25.29 22.30
N LYS A 386 3.56 -25.83 21.93
CA LYS A 386 2.89 -25.53 20.66
C LYS A 386 2.53 -24.04 20.57
N ALA A 387 1.91 -23.48 21.61
CA ALA A 387 1.56 -22.06 21.68
C ALA A 387 2.79 -21.16 21.46
N PHE A 388 3.91 -21.47 22.11
CA PHE A 388 5.15 -20.71 21.98
C PHE A 388 5.67 -20.74 20.53
N ILE A 389 5.77 -21.94 19.95
CA ILE A 389 6.31 -22.10 18.59
C ILE A 389 5.37 -21.45 17.56
N GLY A 390 4.06 -21.64 17.70
CA GLY A 390 3.06 -21.03 16.83
C GLY A 390 3.11 -19.51 16.88
N ALA A 391 3.10 -18.92 18.09
CA ALA A 391 3.20 -17.47 18.27
C ALA A 391 4.51 -16.91 17.73
N ALA A 392 5.65 -17.57 17.98
CA ALA A 392 6.95 -17.17 17.46
C ALA A 392 6.95 -17.21 15.93
N THR A 393 6.44 -18.28 15.33
CA THR A 393 6.35 -18.44 13.87
C THR A 393 5.47 -17.35 13.26
N GLY A 394 4.27 -17.14 13.80
CA GLY A 394 3.34 -16.13 13.29
C GLY A 394 3.94 -14.73 13.34
N MET A 395 4.58 -14.36 14.46
CA MET A 395 5.19 -13.04 14.59
C MET A 395 6.45 -12.86 13.76
N LEU A 396 7.27 -13.91 13.61
CA LEU A 396 8.43 -13.88 12.70
C LEU A 396 7.98 -13.66 11.25
N VAL A 397 6.98 -14.42 10.80
CA VAL A 397 6.42 -14.28 9.45
C VAL A 397 5.79 -12.90 9.25
N GLY A 398 5.04 -12.39 10.24
CA GLY A 398 4.49 -11.04 10.20
C GLY A 398 5.55 -9.94 10.09
N CYS A 399 6.76 -10.17 10.62
CA CYS A 399 7.88 -9.23 10.50
C CYS A 399 8.56 -9.28 9.14
N LEU A 400 8.50 -10.42 8.45
CA LEU A 400 9.09 -10.55 7.13
C LEU A 400 8.29 -9.71 6.13
N PRO A 401 8.97 -8.92 5.29
CA PRO A 401 8.29 -8.14 4.28
C PRO A 401 8.00 -9.13 3.14
N LEU A 402 6.85 -9.80 3.19
CA LEU A 402 6.46 -10.78 2.18
C LEU A 402 5.60 -10.11 1.10
N PRO A 403 5.57 -10.65 -0.14
CA PRO A 403 4.69 -10.14 -1.20
C PRO A 403 3.20 -10.44 -0.94
N VAL A 404 2.90 -11.30 0.03
CA VAL A 404 1.55 -11.67 0.45
C VAL A 404 1.25 -11.02 1.79
N ASP A 405 0.00 -10.58 1.96
CA ASP A 405 -0.49 -9.88 3.14
C ASP A 405 -0.31 -10.70 4.44
N ASP A 406 0.01 -9.99 5.52
CA ASP A 406 0.24 -10.57 6.86
C ASP A 406 -1.00 -11.30 7.39
N ASN A 407 -2.20 -10.76 7.10
CA ASN A 407 -3.45 -11.37 7.53
C ASN A 407 -3.70 -12.77 6.96
N LEU A 408 -3.05 -13.11 5.84
CA LEU A 408 -3.10 -14.45 5.25
C LEU A 408 -1.90 -15.29 5.66
N THR A 409 -0.70 -14.70 5.68
CA THR A 409 0.54 -15.45 5.92
C THR A 409 0.74 -15.86 7.38
N ILE A 410 0.41 -14.99 8.35
CA ILE A 410 0.58 -15.26 9.78
C ILE A 410 -0.15 -16.54 10.22
N PRO A 411 -1.47 -16.69 10.02
CA PRO A 411 -2.19 -17.85 10.54
C PRO A 411 -1.86 -19.12 9.75
N ILE A 412 -1.59 -19.03 8.44
CA ILE A 412 -1.20 -20.18 7.63
C ILE A 412 0.16 -20.72 8.09
N ALA A 413 1.16 -19.85 8.28
CA ALA A 413 2.47 -20.28 8.74
C ALA A 413 2.43 -20.86 10.15
N ALA A 414 1.70 -20.22 11.07
CA ALA A 414 1.49 -20.74 12.41
C ALA A 414 0.83 -22.12 12.38
N GLY A 415 -0.26 -22.27 11.64
CA GLY A 415 -0.97 -23.55 11.51
C GLY A 415 -0.10 -24.65 10.92
N LEU A 416 0.65 -24.37 9.84
CA LEU A 416 1.56 -25.34 9.24
C LEU A 416 2.60 -25.84 10.25
N VAL A 417 3.28 -24.94 10.96
CA VAL A 417 4.27 -25.35 11.96
C VAL A 417 3.63 -26.13 13.11
N LEU A 418 2.45 -25.70 13.57
CA LEU A 418 1.72 -26.40 14.63
C LEU A 418 1.29 -27.82 14.23
N THR A 419 0.96 -28.05 12.96
CA THR A 419 0.65 -29.41 12.46
C THR A 419 1.88 -30.33 12.39
N MET A 420 3.09 -29.77 12.29
CA MET A 420 4.33 -30.54 12.25
C MET A 420 4.82 -30.95 13.65
N ILE A 421 4.30 -30.32 14.71
CA ILE A 421 4.69 -30.63 16.09
C ILE A 421 3.79 -31.75 16.61
N PRO A 422 4.36 -32.89 17.04
CA PRO A 422 3.60 -34.02 17.58
C PRO A 422 2.73 -33.60 18.77
#